data_AF-A0A8T2ZMR1-F1
#
_entry.id   AF-A0A8T2ZMR1-F1
#
_cell.length_a   1.000
_cell.length_b   1.000
_cell.length_c   1.000
_cell.angle_alpha   90.00
_cell.angle_beta   90.00
_cell.angle_gamma   90.00
#
_symmetry.space_group_name_H-M   'P 1'
#
loop_
_entity.id
_entity.type
_entity.pdbx_description
1 polymer ?
#
loop_
_entity_poly.entity_id
_entity_poly.type
_entity_poly.pdbx_seq_one_letter_code
_entity_poly.pdbx_strand_id
1 'polypeptide(L)'
;MAQDRSPTEEVMKLAAIALSLNVRLRSSDMPVDMQERALRYARSFLDDPSISSAPKHRPNPTLLARALKKEFDSVYGVAWHCVAGKSFGSFVTHSP
;
A
#
# COMPACT_ATOMS: atom_id res chain seq x y z
N MET A 1 -19.25 20.01 -10.37
CA MET A 1 -20.11 18.88 -9.96
C MET A 1 -19.24 17.93 -9.17
N ALA A 2 -19.14 18.11 -7.85
CA ALA A 2 -18.44 17.18 -6.98
C ALA A 2 -19.39 16.00 -6.77
N GLN A 3 -19.02 14.81 -7.23
CA GLN A 3 -19.77 13.59 -6.97
C GLN A 3 -19.66 13.30 -5.48
N ASP A 4 -20.74 13.58 -4.74
CA ASP A 4 -20.93 13.16 -3.36
C ASP A 4 -21.11 11.63 -3.38
N ARG A 5 -19.98 10.91 -3.40
CA ARG A 5 -19.97 9.46 -3.33
C ARG A 5 -20.26 9.07 -1.89
N SER A 6 -21.23 8.18 -1.71
CA SER A 6 -21.55 7.69 -0.37
C SER A 6 -20.35 6.92 0.22
N PRO A 7 -20.07 7.05 1.53
CA PRO A 7 -18.95 6.35 2.18
C PRO A 7 -18.98 4.83 1.95
N THR A 8 -20.18 4.27 1.81
CA THR A 8 -20.41 2.85 1.56
C THR A 8 -19.89 2.41 0.19
N GLU A 9 -20.11 3.21 -0.86
CA GLU A 9 -19.63 2.89 -2.23
C GLU A 9 -18.11 2.90 -2.31
N GLU A 10 -17.46 3.85 -1.65
CA GLU A 10 -16.00 3.97 -1.66
C GLU A 10 -15.33 2.79 -0.95
N VAL A 11 -15.91 2.35 0.17
CA VAL A 11 -15.47 1.15 0.88
C VAL A 11 -15.65 -0.11 0.04
N MET A 12 -16.78 -0.25 -0.67
CA MET A 12 -17.00 -1.40 -1.57
C MET A 12 -16.02 -1.39 -2.76
N LYS A 13 -15.76 -0.23 -3.35
CA LYS A 13 -14.76 -0.06 -4.41
C LYS A 13 -13.39 -0.51 -3.92
N LEU A 14 -12.97 -0.06 -2.74
CA LEU A 14 -11.68 -0.42 -2.17
C LEU A 14 -11.57 -1.93 -1.88
N ALA A 15 -12.63 -2.53 -1.35
CA ALA A 15 -12.69 -3.97 -1.11
C ALA A 15 -12.55 -4.76 -2.42
N ALA A 16 -13.23 -4.34 -3.49
CA ALA A 16 -13.11 -4.96 -4.81
C ALA A 16 -11.68 -4.87 -5.37
N ILE A 17 -10.99 -3.74 -5.18
CA ILE A 17 -9.59 -3.56 -5.58
C ILE A 17 -8.65 -4.46 -4.77
N ALA A 18 -8.85 -4.54 -3.45
CA ALA A 18 -8.04 -5.40 -2.59
C ALA A 18 -8.17 -6.87 -3.02
N LEU A 19 -9.39 -7.32 -3.33
CA LEU A 19 -9.64 -8.67 -3.84
C LEU A 19 -8.97 -8.92 -5.21
N SER A 20 -9.09 -7.99 -6.15
CA SER A 20 -8.52 -8.16 -7.50
C SER A 20 -6.98 -8.19 -7.49
N LEU A 21 -6.34 -7.43 -6.61
CA LEU A 21 -4.89 -7.43 -6.43
C LEU A 21 -4.39 -8.56 -5.52
N ASN A 22 -5.31 -9.38 -4.99
CA ASN A 22 -5.04 -10.43 -4.01
C ASN A 22 -4.29 -9.89 -2.77
N VAL A 23 -4.74 -8.74 -2.27
CA VAL A 23 -4.23 -8.06 -1.07
C VAL A 23 -5.28 -8.10 0.03
N ARG A 24 -4.86 -8.40 1.26
CA ARG A 24 -5.74 -8.32 2.43
C ARG A 24 -5.36 -7.12 3.28
N LEU A 25 -6.12 -6.03 3.14
CA LEU A 25 -6.06 -4.89 4.05
C LEU A 25 -6.50 -5.33 5.46
N ARG A 26 -5.77 -4.87 6.49
CA ARG A 26 -6.06 -5.21 7.89
C ARG A 26 -6.75 -4.06 8.63
N SER A 27 -6.14 -2.88 8.60
CA SER A 27 -6.65 -1.65 9.19
C SER A 27 -5.98 -0.46 8.50
N SER A 28 -6.65 0.69 8.44
CA SER A 28 -6.12 1.93 7.89
C SER A 28 -7.02 3.11 8.22
N ASP A 29 -6.43 4.20 8.70
CA ASP A 29 -7.09 5.51 8.86
C ASP A 29 -6.87 6.44 7.65
N MET A 30 -6.16 5.98 6.61
CA MET A 30 -5.92 6.76 5.38
C MET A 30 -7.22 6.95 4.58
N PRO A 31 -7.40 8.08 3.86
CA PRO A 31 -8.50 8.23 2.90
C PRO A 31 -8.47 7.15 1.81
N VAL A 32 -9.64 6.81 1.25
CA VAL A 32 -9.79 5.70 0.29
C VAL A 32 -8.86 5.82 -0.91
N ASP A 33 -8.69 7.03 -1.46
CA ASP A 33 -7.80 7.26 -2.62
C ASP A 33 -6.33 6.95 -2.29
N MET A 34 -5.90 7.26 -1.06
CA MET A 34 -4.55 6.96 -0.59
C MET A 34 -4.39 5.45 -0.34
N GLN A 35 -5.41 4.78 0.19
CA GLN A 35 -5.43 3.32 0.33
C GLN A 35 -5.35 2.63 -1.03
N GLU A 36 -6.15 3.05 -2.00
CA GLU A 36 -6.12 2.53 -3.36
C GLU A 36 -4.73 2.68 -3.99
N ARG A 37 -4.10 3.85 -3.86
CA ARG A 37 -2.72 4.06 -4.34
C ARG A 37 -1.74 3.11 -3.67
N ALA A 38 -1.81 2.96 -2.35
CA ALA A 38 -0.94 2.04 -1.61
C ALA A 38 -1.05 0.60 -2.14
N LEU A 39 -2.28 0.11 -2.32
CA LEU A 39 -2.55 -1.25 -2.79
C LEU A 39 -2.02 -1.48 -4.21
N ARG A 40 -2.33 -0.55 -5.14
CA ARG A 40 -1.88 -0.66 -6.53
C ARG A 40 -0.36 -0.60 -6.66
N TYR A 41 0.28 0.33 -5.96
CA TYR A 41 1.73 0.51 -6.03
C TYR A 41 2.49 -0.66 -5.41
N ALA A 42 2.02 -1.17 -4.26
CA ALA A 42 2.60 -2.36 -3.66
C ALA A 42 2.50 -3.57 -4.59
N ARG A 43 1.35 -3.73 -5.28
CA ARG A 43 1.14 -4.84 -6.20
C ARG A 43 1.98 -4.74 -7.47
N SER A 44 2.05 -3.56 -8.10
CA SER A 44 2.86 -3.38 -9.30
C SER A 44 4.34 -3.70 -9.07
N PHE A 45 4.84 -3.45 -7.86
CA PHE A 45 6.22 -3.79 -7.49
C PHE A 45 6.46 -5.30 -7.39
N LEU A 46 5.42 -6.07 -7.01
CA LEU A 46 5.50 -7.54 -6.95
C LEU A 46 5.38 -8.17 -8.34
N ASP A 47 4.67 -7.51 -9.25
CA ASP A 47 4.43 -8.01 -10.61
C ASP A 47 5.57 -7.60 -11.58
N ASP A 48 6.45 -6.67 -11.22
CA ASP A 48 7.57 -6.23 -12.06
C ASP A 48 8.65 -7.33 -12.20
N PRO A 49 8.83 -7.90 -13.42
CA PRO A 49 9.75 -9.01 -13.65
C PRO A 49 11.22 -8.58 -13.60
N SER A 50 11.53 -7.28 -13.69
CA SER A 50 12.90 -6.74 -13.58
C SER A 50 13.35 -6.67 -12.12
N ILE A 51 12.41 -6.46 -11.21
CA ILE A 51 12.60 -6.42 -9.75
C ILE A 51 12.49 -7.85 -9.16
N SER A 52 11.72 -8.71 -9.83
CA SER A 52 11.58 -10.15 -9.57
C SER A 52 12.39 -11.02 -10.55
N SER A 53 13.58 -10.57 -10.94
CA SER A 53 14.42 -11.14 -12.02
C SER A 53 15.20 -12.41 -11.62
N ALA A 54 14.56 -13.36 -10.96
CA ALA A 54 15.12 -14.71 -10.80
C ALA A 54 14.03 -15.79 -10.76
N PRO A 55 14.25 -16.95 -11.40
CA PRO A 55 13.27 -18.05 -11.49
C PRO A 55 12.98 -18.75 -10.14
N LYS A 56 13.52 -18.25 -9.02
CA LYS A 56 13.37 -18.77 -7.65
C LYS A 56 13.09 -17.65 -6.61
N HIS A 57 12.09 -16.83 -6.91
CA HIS A 57 10.96 -16.50 -6.03
C HIS A 57 11.20 -16.17 -4.54
N ARG A 58 11.69 -14.96 -4.23
CA ARG A 58 11.26 -14.21 -3.03
C ARG A 58 11.24 -12.70 -3.34
N PRO A 59 10.09 -12.01 -3.23
CA PRO A 59 10.08 -10.55 -3.29
C PRO A 59 10.97 -10.01 -2.17
N ASN A 60 11.89 -9.10 -2.50
CA ASN A 60 12.76 -8.47 -1.50
C ASN A 60 11.94 -7.43 -0.73
N PRO A 61 11.55 -7.70 0.54
CA PRO A 61 10.68 -6.81 1.30
C PRO A 61 11.33 -5.45 1.54
N THR A 62 12.65 -5.39 1.66
CA THR A 62 13.39 -4.14 1.86
C THR A 62 13.28 -3.23 0.64
N LEU A 63 13.35 -3.79 -0.58
CA LEU A 63 13.19 -2.99 -1.80
C LEU A 63 11.76 -2.46 -1.95
N LEU A 64 10.77 -3.30 -1.63
CA LEU A 64 9.35 -2.90 -1.62
C LEU A 64 9.12 -1.75 -0.61
N ALA A 65 9.60 -1.89 0.62
CA ALA A 65 9.45 -0.87 1.66
C ALA A 65 10.12 0.45 1.26
N ARG A 66 11.32 0.38 0.66
CA ARG A 66 12.03 1.57 0.17
C ARG A 66 11.28 2.26 -0.96
N ALA A 67 10.72 1.50 -1.91
CA ALA A 67 9.96 2.04 -3.03
C ALA A 67 8.68 2.73 -2.54
N LEU A 68 7.92 2.06 -1.67
CA LEU A 68 6.71 2.62 -1.06
C LEU A 68 7.00 3.91 -0.28
N LYS A 69 8.05 3.91 0.56
CA LYS A 69 8.48 5.10 1.29
C LYS A 69 8.77 6.26 0.32
N LYS A 70 9.55 6.00 -0.74
CA LYS A 70 9.94 7.02 -1.72
C LYS A 70 8.72 7.62 -2.44
N GLU A 71 7.79 6.77 -2.86
CA GLU A 71 6.56 7.21 -3.51
C GLU A 71 5.73 8.10 -2.56
N PHE A 72 5.52 7.65 -1.33
CA PHE A 72 4.67 8.35 -0.37
C PHE A 72 5.30 9.66 0.12
N ASP A 73 6.60 9.68 0.37
CA ASP A 73 7.34 10.92 0.67
C ASP A 73 7.19 11.95 -0.46
N SER A 74 7.25 11.49 -1.72
CA SER A 74 7.16 12.36 -2.89
C SER A 74 5.74 12.90 -3.11
N VAL A 75 4.72 12.10 -2.84
CA VAL A 75 3.33 12.42 -3.17
C VAL A 75 2.60 13.11 -2.02
N TYR A 76 2.96 12.79 -0.77
CA TYR A 76 2.25 13.24 0.42
C TYR A 76 3.13 14.02 1.40
N GLY A 77 4.40 14.21 1.07
CA GLY A 77 5.37 14.90 1.91
C GLY A 77 6.07 13.99 2.91
N VAL A 78 7.26 14.39 3.33
CA VAL A 78 8.07 13.67 4.32
C VAL A 78 7.51 13.87 5.75
N ALA A 79 7.70 12.93 6.70
CA ALA A 79 8.45 11.68 6.60
C ALA A 79 7.57 10.45 6.77
N TRP A 80 7.55 9.58 5.76
CA TRP A 80 6.88 8.28 5.82
C TRP A 80 7.80 7.18 6.34
N HIS A 81 7.20 6.22 7.04
CA HIS A 81 7.86 5.02 7.51
C HIS A 81 7.19 3.81 6.85
N CYS A 82 7.99 2.87 6.33
CA CYS A 82 7.48 1.65 5.72
C CYS A 82 8.23 0.43 6.27
N VAL A 83 7.48 -0.58 6.69
CA VAL A 83 8.00 -1.83 7.26
C VAL A 83 7.41 -2.99 6.45
N ALA A 84 8.27 -3.91 5.99
CA ALA A 84 7.85 -5.08 5.23
C ALA A 84 8.57 -6.33 5.75
N GLY A 85 7.83 -7.43 5.91
CA GLY A 85 8.35 -8.69 6.42
C GLY A 85 7.23 -9.71 6.64
N LYS A 86 7.59 -10.95 6.99
CA LYS A 86 6.61 -12.02 7.25
C LYS A 86 5.87 -11.84 8.57
N SER A 87 6.59 -11.38 9.60
CA SER A 87 6.07 -11.18 10.95
C SER A 87 6.72 -9.91 11.52
N PHE A 88 5.92 -9.02 12.07
CA PHE A 88 6.37 -7.75 12.63
C PHE A 88 5.50 -7.39 13.83
N GLY A 89 6.08 -6.66 14.78
CA GLY A 89 5.39 -5.98 15.86
C GLY A 89 5.92 -4.56 15.93
N SER A 90 5.03 -3.57 16.08
CA SER A 90 5.39 -2.17 16.17
C SER A 90 4.57 -1.49 17.25
N PHE A 91 5.24 -0.68 18.08
CA PHE A 91 4.59 0.28 18.96
C PHE A 91 4.98 1.67 18.48
N VAL A 92 4.01 2.43 17.99
CA VAL A 92 4.20 3.78 17.46
C VAL A 92 3.24 4.70 18.19
N THR A 93 3.76 5.80 18.73
CA THR A 93 2.96 6.86 19.34
C THR A 93 2.88 8.03 18.36
N HIS A 94 1.67 8.37 17.94
CA HIS A 94 1.40 9.61 17.20
C HIS A 94 1.14 10.73 18.21
N SER A 95 1.57 11.96 17.88
CA SER A 95 1.10 13.15 18.59
C SER A 95 -0.40 13.34 18.35
N PRO A 96 -1.18 13.85 19.33
CA PRO A 96 -2.63 14.07 19.18
C PRO A 96 -3.01 14.94 17.99
#